data_AF-A0A6B2YYS7-F1
#
_entry.id   AF-A0A6B2YYS7-F1
#
_cell.length_a   1.000
_cell.length_b   1.000
_cell.length_c   1.000
_cell.angle_alpha   90.00
_cell.angle_beta   90.00
_cell.angle_gamma   90.00
#
_symmetry.space_group_name_H-M   'P 1'
#
loop_
_entity.id
_entity.type
_entity.pdbx_description
1 polymer ?
#
loop_
_entity_poly.entity_id
_entity_poly.type
_entity_poly.pdbx_seq_one_letter_code
_entity_poly.pdbx_strand_id
1 'polypeptide(L)'
;MGGMPLTDMPWWRWRTNVRSALHMLSDPVFHHECWLAGREGYGDVTDAVYRLVEDTWLDNWSAEKYVGTIFRDSAEAAAVDAAALRVLRIMHQVGADAPVSAYLEHHGWPEAVQAAREAHVMLATNDAEDPDIPPRSLDVIRIMTRAA
;
A
#
# COMPACT_ATOMS: atom_id res chain seq x y z
N MET A 1 -23.58 -13.07 4.10
CA MET A 1 -22.59 -12.38 4.95
C MET A 1 -21.47 -13.37 5.23
N GLY A 2 -20.46 -13.42 4.36
CA GLY A 2 -19.28 -14.26 4.58
C GLY A 2 -18.45 -13.61 5.69
N GLY A 3 -18.33 -14.29 6.82
CA GLY A 3 -17.52 -13.82 7.94
C GLY A 3 -16.10 -13.58 7.46
N MET A 4 -15.51 -12.44 7.84
CA MET A 4 -14.08 -12.20 7.65
C MET A 4 -13.32 -13.43 8.15
N PRO A 5 -12.37 -13.99 7.35
CA PRO A 5 -11.47 -14.97 7.90
C PRO A 5 -10.81 -14.34 9.13
N LEU A 6 -10.88 -15.07 10.25
CA LEU A 6 -10.14 -14.74 11.46
C LEU A 6 -8.67 -15.01 11.16
N THR A 7 -8.06 -14.14 10.37
CA THR A 7 -6.62 -14.13 10.19
C THR A 7 -6.07 -13.61 11.51
N ASP A 8 -5.45 -14.48 12.32
CA ASP A 8 -4.81 -14.19 13.62
C ASP A 8 -3.61 -13.21 13.53
N MET A 9 -3.53 -12.43 12.46
CA MET A 9 -2.48 -11.45 12.25
C MET A 9 -2.76 -10.23 13.15
N PRO A 10 -1.86 -9.86 14.08
CA PRO A 10 -2.02 -8.68 14.91
C PRO A 10 -2.22 -7.41 14.06
N TRP A 11 -3.11 -6.51 14.50
CA TRP A 11 -3.47 -5.27 13.80
C TRP A 11 -2.26 -4.42 13.36
N TRP A 12 -1.19 -4.40 14.17
CA TRP A 12 0.02 -3.62 13.87
C TRP A 12 0.77 -4.14 12.63
N ARG A 13 0.63 -5.43 12.29
CA ARG A 13 1.22 -5.99 11.07
C ARG A 13 0.47 -5.53 9.83
N TRP A 14 -0.86 -5.55 9.88
CA TRP A 14 -1.69 -5.01 8.80
C TRP A 14 -1.37 -3.55 8.55
N ARG A 15 -1.29 -2.74 9.61
CA ARG A 15 -0.89 -1.33 9.50
C ARG A 15 0.50 -1.16 8.87
N THR A 16 1.46 -2.02 9.24
CA THR A 16 2.81 -2.01 8.65
C THR A 16 2.79 -2.36 7.16
N ASN A 17 2.01 -3.36 6.75
CA ASN A 17 1.86 -3.74 5.34
C ASN A 17 1.22 -2.63 4.52
N VAL A 18 0.10 -2.06 4.99
CA VAL A 18 -0.59 -0.94 4.33
C VAL A 18 0.36 0.25 4.16
N ARG A 19 1.05 0.65 5.24
CA ARG A 19 1.98 1.78 5.19
C ARG A 19 3.15 1.51 4.25
N SER A 20 3.68 0.29 4.22
CA SER A 20 4.75 -0.09 3.29
C SER A 20 4.28 -0.04 1.83
N ALA A 21 3.08 -0.53 1.54
CA ALA A 21 2.53 -0.50 0.19
C ALA A 21 2.30 0.94 -0.29
N LEU A 22 1.64 1.76 0.54
CA LEU A 22 1.43 3.18 0.24
C LEU A 22 2.74 3.92 0.02
N HIS A 23 3.75 3.63 0.83
CA HIS A 23 5.07 4.23 0.69
C HIS A 23 5.69 3.94 -0.67
N MET A 24 5.74 2.66 -1.06
CA MET A 24 6.30 2.24 -2.34
C MET A 24 5.52 2.83 -3.53
N LEU A 25 4.18 2.89 -3.44
CA LEU A 25 3.33 3.50 -4.46
C LEU A 25 3.52 5.03 -4.54
N SER A 26 3.96 5.68 -3.47
CA SER A 26 4.07 7.13 -3.37
C SER A 26 5.43 7.72 -3.80
N ASP A 27 6.42 6.90 -4.12
CA ASP A 27 7.80 7.34 -4.37
C ASP A 27 8.23 7.13 -5.84
N PRO A 28 8.18 8.18 -6.69
CA PRO A 28 8.62 8.10 -8.08
C PRO A 28 10.10 7.74 -8.25
N VAL A 29 10.98 8.14 -7.33
CA VAL A 29 12.41 7.79 -7.40
C VAL A 29 12.55 6.29 -7.20
N PHE A 30 11.85 5.74 -6.22
CA PHE A 30 11.76 4.30 -5.99
C PHE A 30 11.20 3.54 -7.20
N HIS A 31 10.18 4.07 -7.89
CA HIS A 31 9.64 3.43 -9.10
C HIS A 31 10.72 3.24 -10.16
N HIS A 32 11.59 4.23 -10.37
CA HIS A 32 12.68 4.16 -11.34
C HIS A 32 13.84 3.29 -10.86
N GLU A 33 14.32 3.50 -9.64
CA GLU A 33 15.54 2.86 -9.12
C GLU A 33 15.33 1.40 -8.67
N CYS A 34 14.09 1.03 -8.35
CA CYS A 34 13.76 -0.32 -7.86
C CYS A 34 12.85 -1.07 -8.82
N TRP A 35 11.64 -0.56 -9.10
CA TRP A 35 10.67 -1.33 -9.90
C TRP A 35 11.05 -1.42 -11.38
N LEU A 36 11.31 -0.30 -12.06
CA LEU A 36 11.74 -0.31 -13.45
C LEU A 36 13.12 -0.95 -13.64
N ALA A 37 14.01 -0.78 -12.67
CA ALA A 37 15.32 -1.41 -12.69
C ALA A 37 15.28 -2.93 -12.41
N GLY A 38 14.13 -3.47 -11.98
CA GLY A 38 13.98 -4.88 -11.61
C GLY A 38 14.82 -5.29 -10.40
N ARG A 39 15.00 -4.37 -9.44
CA ARG A 39 15.82 -4.62 -8.25
C ARG A 39 15.13 -5.63 -7.34
N GLU A 40 15.83 -6.72 -7.05
CA GLU A 40 15.32 -7.77 -6.16
C GLU A 40 15.02 -7.24 -4.73
N GLY A 41 14.08 -7.92 -4.05
CA GLY A 41 13.72 -7.63 -2.66
C GLY A 41 12.68 -6.54 -2.47
N TYR A 42 12.22 -5.89 -3.55
CA TYR A 42 11.20 -4.83 -3.51
C TYR A 42 9.87 -5.19 -4.15
N GLY A 43 9.81 -6.34 -4.84
CA GLY A 43 8.64 -6.74 -5.62
C GLY A 43 8.39 -5.76 -6.78
N ASP A 44 7.16 -5.71 -7.23
CA ASP A 44 6.69 -4.76 -8.25
C ASP A 44 5.44 -3.97 -7.79
N VAL A 45 4.83 -3.25 -8.74
CA VAL A 45 3.59 -2.50 -8.51
C VAL A 45 2.49 -3.43 -8.00
N THR A 46 2.35 -4.61 -8.63
CA THR A 46 1.32 -5.59 -8.33
C THR A 46 1.50 -6.16 -6.91
N ASP A 47 2.73 -6.46 -6.49
CA ASP A 47 3.03 -6.86 -5.10
C ASP A 47 2.64 -5.78 -4.07
N ALA A 48 2.80 -4.50 -4.41
CA ALA A 48 2.36 -3.41 -3.56
C ALA A 48 0.83 -3.29 -3.52
N VAL A 49 0.14 -3.43 -4.66
CA VAL A 49 -1.33 -3.41 -4.68
C VAL A 49 -1.92 -4.58 -3.90
N TYR A 50 -1.39 -5.79 -4.06
CA TYR A 50 -1.85 -6.97 -3.32
C TYR A 50 -1.75 -6.79 -1.80
N ARG A 51 -0.61 -6.28 -1.30
CA ARG A 51 -0.43 -5.96 0.13
C ARG A 51 -1.31 -4.82 0.63
N LEU A 52 -1.68 -3.90 -0.25
CA LEU A 52 -2.61 -2.81 0.09
C LEU A 52 -4.07 -3.31 0.12
N VAL A 53 -4.43 -4.33 -0.64
CA VAL A 53 -5.82 -4.62 -0.95
C VAL A 53 -6.26 -5.99 -0.50
N GLU A 54 -5.63 -7.07 -0.93
CA GLU A 54 -6.06 -8.42 -0.57
C GLU A 54 -5.80 -8.73 0.90
N ASP A 55 -4.65 -8.25 1.38
CA ASP A 55 -4.26 -8.33 2.77
C ASP A 55 -5.31 -7.65 3.67
N THR A 56 -5.78 -6.46 3.30
CA THR A 56 -6.75 -5.68 4.12
C THR A 56 -8.19 -5.70 3.63
N TRP A 57 -8.52 -6.52 2.63
CA TRP A 57 -9.85 -6.62 2.00
C TRP A 57 -10.43 -5.29 1.50
N LEU A 58 -9.56 -4.33 1.15
CA LEU A 58 -9.97 -2.97 0.73
C LEU A 58 -10.60 -2.94 -0.68
N ASP A 59 -10.58 -4.06 -1.40
CA ASP A 59 -11.33 -4.28 -2.63
C ASP A 59 -12.81 -4.52 -2.37
N ASN A 60 -13.13 -5.15 -1.25
CA ASN A 60 -14.48 -5.59 -0.90
C ASN A 60 -15.14 -4.68 0.13
N TRP A 61 -14.36 -3.96 0.94
CA TRP A 61 -14.85 -3.15 2.04
C TRP A 61 -14.07 -1.85 2.19
N SER A 62 -14.78 -0.77 2.55
CA SER A 62 -14.14 0.51 2.90
C SER A 62 -13.23 0.36 4.13
N ALA A 63 -12.13 1.10 4.11
CA ALA A 63 -11.19 1.30 5.20
C ALA A 63 -11.86 1.72 6.51
N GLU A 64 -13.01 2.40 6.43
CA GLU A 64 -13.78 2.86 7.60
C GLU A 64 -14.13 1.71 8.56
N LYS A 65 -14.31 0.49 8.03
CA LYS A 65 -14.58 -0.69 8.85
C LYS A 65 -13.42 -1.09 9.76
N TYR A 66 -12.22 -0.63 9.46
CA TYR A 66 -10.99 -0.94 10.18
C TYR A 66 -10.53 0.21 11.08
N VAL A 67 -11.36 1.25 11.27
CA VAL A 67 -11.10 2.30 12.26
C VAL A 67 -11.14 1.71 13.67
N GLY A 68 -10.17 2.08 14.50
CA GLY A 68 -9.94 1.51 15.83
C GLY A 68 -9.19 0.18 15.81
N THR A 69 -8.82 -0.35 14.63
CA THR A 69 -7.97 -1.54 14.50
C THR A 69 -6.73 -1.25 13.65
N ILE A 70 -6.87 -1.09 12.33
CA ILE A 70 -5.76 -0.77 11.41
C ILE A 70 -5.56 0.75 11.33
N PHE A 71 -6.66 1.50 11.30
CA PHE A 71 -6.67 2.95 11.18
C PHE A 71 -7.05 3.60 12.50
N ARG A 72 -6.41 4.72 12.81
CA ARG A 72 -6.62 5.48 14.04
C ARG A 72 -8.00 6.13 14.07
N ASP A 73 -8.39 6.73 12.95
CA ASP A 73 -9.61 7.53 12.79
C ASP A 73 -10.11 7.47 11.35
N SER A 74 -11.28 8.06 11.12
CA SER A 74 -11.92 8.12 9.80
C SER A 74 -11.11 8.94 8.78
N ALA A 75 -10.19 9.82 9.22
CA ALA A 75 -9.37 10.59 8.30
C ALA A 75 -8.28 9.71 7.65
N GLU A 76 -7.62 8.86 8.45
CA GLU A 76 -6.71 7.84 7.92
C GLU A 76 -7.43 6.88 6.98
N ALA A 77 -8.61 6.40 7.39
CA ALA A 77 -9.40 5.49 6.57
C ALA A 77 -9.78 6.11 5.22
N ALA A 78 -10.29 7.35 5.22
CA ALA A 78 -10.67 8.05 3.99
C ALA A 78 -9.48 8.28 3.05
N ALA A 79 -8.30 8.61 3.59
CA ALA A 79 -7.09 8.78 2.80
C ALA A 79 -6.66 7.46 2.14
N VAL A 80 -6.69 6.36 2.89
CA VAL A 80 -6.32 5.02 2.38
C VAL A 80 -7.33 4.54 1.33
N ASP A 81 -8.63 4.72 1.55
CA ASP A 81 -9.67 4.40 0.56
C ASP A 81 -9.47 5.18 -0.74
N ALA A 82 -9.16 6.47 -0.64
CA ALA A 82 -8.91 7.32 -1.80
C ALA A 82 -7.69 6.85 -2.62
N ALA A 83 -6.63 6.39 -1.95
CA ALA A 83 -5.43 5.84 -2.58
C ALA A 83 -5.73 4.46 -3.22
N ALA A 84 -6.32 3.54 -2.46
CA ALA A 84 -6.64 2.19 -2.91
C ALA A 84 -7.57 2.21 -4.14
N LEU A 85 -8.61 3.05 -4.14
CA LEU A 85 -9.54 3.17 -5.27
C LEU A 85 -8.85 3.62 -6.56
N ARG A 86 -7.90 4.55 -6.47
CA ARG A 86 -7.16 5.06 -7.66
C ARG A 86 -6.24 3.99 -8.21
N VAL A 87 -5.46 3.35 -7.35
CA VAL A 87 -4.51 2.30 -7.72
C VAL A 87 -5.24 1.09 -8.31
N LEU A 88 -6.32 0.65 -7.68
CA LEU A 88 -7.15 -0.45 -8.20
C LEU A 88 -7.76 -0.14 -9.56
N ARG A 89 -8.22 1.09 -9.78
CA ARG A 89 -8.75 1.49 -11.10
C ARG A 89 -7.69 1.37 -12.19
N ILE A 90 -6.47 1.83 -11.92
CA ILE A 90 -5.37 1.73 -12.87
C ILE A 90 -5.00 0.26 -13.10
N MET A 91 -4.88 -0.55 -12.03
CA MET A 91 -4.59 -1.98 -12.16
C MET A 91 -5.65 -2.73 -12.99
N HIS A 92 -6.93 -2.39 -12.84
CA HIS A 92 -8.00 -2.96 -13.68
C HIS A 92 -7.90 -2.53 -15.15
N GLN A 93 -7.42 -1.32 -15.43
CA GLN A 93 -7.29 -0.79 -16.79
C GLN A 93 -6.03 -1.32 -17.50
N VAL A 94 -4.93 -1.44 -16.77
CA VAL A 94 -3.62 -1.86 -17.27
C VAL A 94 -3.50 -3.39 -17.29
N GLY A 95 -4.07 -4.07 -16.29
CA GLY A 95 -4.01 -5.53 -16.11
C GLY A 95 -2.87 -5.96 -15.19
N ALA A 96 -3.13 -6.95 -14.32
CA ALA A 96 -2.20 -7.39 -13.26
C ALA A 96 -0.87 -7.96 -13.77
N ASP A 97 -0.86 -8.55 -14.97
CA ASP A 97 0.32 -9.16 -15.60
C ASP A 97 1.13 -8.16 -16.45
N ALA A 98 0.71 -6.88 -16.49
CA ALA A 98 1.40 -5.87 -17.28
C ALA A 98 2.74 -5.47 -16.64
N PRO A 99 3.73 -5.06 -17.45
CA PRO A 99 4.99 -4.57 -16.92
C PRO A 99 4.79 -3.25 -16.15
N VAL A 100 5.65 -2.99 -15.16
CA VAL A 100 5.69 -1.75 -14.36
C VAL A 100 5.60 -0.50 -15.25
N SER A 101 6.32 -0.47 -16.38
CA SER A 101 6.31 0.68 -17.29
C SER A 101 4.91 1.07 -17.76
N ALA A 102 4.02 0.10 -17.98
CA ALA A 102 2.64 0.36 -18.39
C ALA A 102 1.82 1.09 -17.31
N TYR A 103 2.11 0.82 -16.02
CA TYR A 103 1.51 1.55 -14.90
C TYR A 103 2.04 2.97 -14.82
N LEU A 104 3.36 3.15 -14.93
CA LEU A 104 3.99 4.48 -14.81
C LEU A 104 3.63 5.41 -15.99
N GLU A 105 3.39 4.84 -17.17
CA GLU A 105 2.93 5.56 -18.36
C GLU A 105 1.42 5.87 -18.32
N HIS A 106 0.66 5.30 -17.38
CA HIS A 106 -0.77 5.54 -17.27
C HIS A 106 -1.05 6.99 -16.87
N HIS A 107 -1.91 7.67 -17.63
CA HIS A 107 -2.23 9.09 -17.41
C HIS A 107 -2.71 9.44 -15.99
N GLY A 108 -3.38 8.50 -15.32
CA GLY A 108 -3.87 8.65 -13.94
C GLY A 108 -2.87 8.25 -12.85
N TRP A 109 -1.66 7.80 -13.22
CA TRP A 109 -0.64 7.37 -12.26
C TRP A 109 -0.19 8.50 -11.33
N PRO A 110 0.09 9.74 -11.80
CA PRO A 110 0.51 10.82 -10.92
C PRO A 110 -0.48 11.10 -9.78
N GLU A 111 -1.79 11.04 -10.05
CA GLU A 111 -2.82 11.22 -9.04
C GLU A 111 -2.89 10.06 -8.05
N ALA A 112 -2.59 8.83 -8.49
CA ALA A 112 -2.49 7.68 -7.61
C ALA A 112 -1.27 7.78 -6.68
N VAL A 113 -0.11 8.21 -7.21
CA VAL A 113 1.11 8.49 -6.43
C VAL A 113 0.83 9.56 -5.37
N GLN A 114 0.17 10.66 -5.76
CA GLN A 114 -0.15 11.74 -4.82
C GLN A 114 -1.11 11.26 -3.71
N ALA A 115 -2.17 10.52 -4.06
CA ALA A 115 -3.09 9.98 -3.06
C ALA A 115 -2.41 8.98 -2.12
N ALA A 116 -1.54 8.12 -2.66
CA ALA A 116 -0.73 7.20 -1.86
C ALA A 116 0.22 7.97 -0.92
N ARG A 117 0.80 9.08 -1.38
CA ARG A 117 1.67 9.94 -0.57
C ARG A 117 0.93 10.57 0.60
N GLU A 118 -0.25 11.14 0.35
CA GLU A 118 -1.07 11.76 1.38
C GLU A 118 -1.44 10.75 2.48
N ALA A 119 -1.89 9.56 2.08
CA ALA A 119 -2.18 8.48 3.02
C ALA A 119 -0.93 8.01 3.77
N HIS A 120 0.19 7.79 3.08
CA HIS A 120 1.43 7.35 3.70
C HIS A 120 1.95 8.35 4.75
N VAL A 121 2.01 9.65 4.41
CA VAL A 121 2.48 10.71 5.30
C VAL A 121 1.61 10.78 6.55
N MET A 122 0.29 10.69 6.38
CA MET A 122 -0.65 10.71 7.50
C MET A 122 -0.40 9.54 8.46
N LEU A 123 -0.32 8.30 7.92
CA LEU A 123 -0.07 7.10 8.72
C LEU A 123 1.30 7.14 9.41
N ALA A 124 2.36 7.49 8.69
CA ALA A 124 3.72 7.56 9.23
C ALA A 124 3.84 8.60 10.35
N THR A 125 3.29 9.80 10.15
CA THR A 125 3.29 10.86 11.17
C THR A 125 2.53 10.44 12.42
N ASN A 126 1.38 9.78 12.25
CA ASN A 126 0.59 9.26 13.36
C ASN A 126 1.29 8.13 14.13
N ASP A 127 2.18 7.39 13.46
CA ASP A 127 3.04 6.35 14.03
C ASP A 127 4.36 6.90 14.59
N ALA A 128 4.58 8.22 14.52
CA ALA A 128 5.85 8.88 14.86
C ALA A 128 7.07 8.36 14.07
N GLU A 129 6.84 7.92 12.83
CA GLU A 129 7.90 7.60 11.87
C GLU A 129 8.13 8.76 10.89
N ASP A 130 9.35 8.87 10.39
CA ASP A 130 9.71 9.82 9.34
C ASP A 130 9.19 9.31 7.98
N PRO A 131 8.30 10.05 7.27
CA PRO A 131 7.77 9.66 5.97
C PRO A 131 8.75 9.89 4.80
N ASP A 132 9.89 10.53 5.02
CA ASP A 132 10.85 10.88 3.98
C ASP A 132 12.03 9.89 3.88
N ILE A 133 12.12 8.93 4.81
CA ILE A 133 13.08 7.82 4.68
C ILE A 133 12.68 6.94 3.49
N PRO A 134 13.62 6.36 2.72
CA PRO A 134 13.26 5.49 1.60
C PRO A 134 12.49 4.21 2.02
N PRO A 135 11.69 3.61 1.12
CA PRO A 135 10.98 2.36 1.39
C PRO A 135 11.91 1.22 1.83
N ARG A 136 11.48 0.49 2.86
CA ARG A 136 12.15 -0.74 3.32
C ARG A 136 11.91 -1.88 2.34
N SER A 137 12.87 -2.80 2.19
CA SER A 137 12.70 -4.00 1.37
C SER A 137 11.65 -4.95 1.96
N LEU A 138 11.07 -5.80 1.13
CA LEU A 138 10.08 -6.79 1.53
C LEU A 138 10.63 -7.78 2.56
N ASP A 139 11.92 -8.09 2.50
CA ASP A 139 12.59 -8.91 3.51
C ASP A 139 12.59 -8.25 4.89
N VAL A 140 12.88 -6.95 4.95
CA VAL A 140 12.82 -6.18 6.19
C VAL A 140 11.39 -6.12 6.71
N ILE A 141 10.41 -5.85 5.83
CA ILE A 141 8.99 -5.86 6.21
C ILE A 141 8.60 -7.24 6.76
N ARG A 142 9.01 -8.33 6.13
CA ARG A 142 8.75 -9.71 6.58
C ARG A 142 9.41 -10.01 7.92
N ILE A 143 10.61 -9.49 8.19
CA ILE A 143 11.27 -9.62 9.50
C ILE A 143 10.48 -8.85 10.56
N MET A 144 10.08 -7.61 10.26
CA MET A 144 9.32 -6.75 11.18
C MET A 144 7.93 -7.34 11.48
N THR A 145 7.28 -7.96 10.50
CA THR A 145 5.93 -8.52 10.62
C THR A 145 5.91 -10.02 10.98
N ARG A 146 7.05 -10.67 11.15
CA ARG A 146 7.11 -11.99 11.80
C ARG A 146 7.07 -11.81 13.32
N ALA A 147 6.16 -12.53 13.99
CA ALA A 147 6.39 -12.90 15.39
C ALA A 147 7.25 -14.16 15.40
N ALA A 148 8.08 -14.26 16.43
CA ALA A 148 8.57 -15.53 16.95
C ALA A 148 7.41 -16.50 17.23
#